data_AF-A0A1M4BKZ8-F1
#
_entry.id   AF-A0A1M4BKZ8-F1
#
_cell.length_a   1.000
_cell.length_b   1.000
_cell.length_c   1.000
_cell.angle_alpha   90.00
_cell.angle_beta   90.00
_cell.angle_gamma   90.00
#
_symmetry.space_group_name_H-M   'P 1'
#
loop_
_entity.id
_entity.type
_entity.pdbx_description
1 polymer ?
#
loop_
_entity_poly.entity_id
_entity_poly.type
_entity_poly.pdbx_seq_one_letter_code
_entity_poly.pdbx_strand_id
1 'polypeptide(L)'
;MSTDNDRLVEIDGEPLELLPNLISAAPDASARAYSRAAALGWASRLTTDRHDPLAVLRNAQPVLEFLQAATSDADLQLRRMAGSLQSANDDEREPDDDGAGFALRVAVLYGAMTGAA
;
A
#
# COMPACT_ATOMS: atom_id res chain seq x y z
N MET A 1 21.83 -46.05 14.12
CA MET A 1 22.36 -44.75 14.59
C MET A 1 21.24 -43.73 14.44
N SER A 2 20.71 -43.27 15.57
CA SER A 2 19.81 -42.10 15.65
C SER A 2 20.62 -40.83 15.49
N THR A 3 20.00 -39.78 14.92
CA THR A 3 19.87 -38.43 15.52
C THR A 3 19.03 -37.62 14.51
N ASP A 4 17.73 -37.50 14.73
CA ASP A 4 17.10 -36.46 15.57
C ASP A 4 17.43 -35.05 15.06
N ASN A 5 16.53 -34.50 14.24
CA ASN A 5 16.47 -33.05 14.03
C ASN A 5 15.04 -32.53 13.82
N ASP A 6 14.04 -33.23 14.37
CA ASP A 6 12.73 -32.63 14.65
C ASP A 6 12.82 -31.93 16.00
N ARG A 7 13.26 -30.66 15.99
CA ARG A 7 13.06 -29.77 17.13
C ARG A 7 11.75 -29.02 16.92
N LEU A 8 10.66 -29.66 17.35
CA LEU A 8 9.42 -28.99 17.71
C LEU A 8 9.73 -27.98 18.82
N VAL A 9 9.43 -26.71 18.56
CA VAL A 9 9.44 -25.67 19.59
C VAL A 9 8.17 -25.84 20.40
N GLU A 10 8.28 -26.47 21.57
CA GLU A 10 7.21 -26.55 22.56
C GLU A 10 7.15 -25.23 23.34
N ILE A 11 6.01 -24.55 23.28
CA ILE A 11 5.65 -23.49 24.22
C ILE A 11 4.32 -23.93 24.85
N ASP A 12 4.36 -24.19 26.16
CA ASP A 12 3.21 -24.40 27.05
C ASP A 12 2.24 -25.57 26.75
N GLY A 13 2.75 -26.72 26.32
CA GLY A 13 2.08 -28.02 26.54
C GLY A 13 0.76 -28.28 25.82
N GLU A 14 0.25 -27.33 25.04
CA GLU A 14 -0.88 -27.52 24.15
C GLU A 14 -0.35 -27.73 22.73
N PRO A 15 -0.77 -28.78 22.00
CA PRO A 15 -0.50 -28.86 20.57
C PRO A 15 -1.21 -27.68 19.93
N LEU A 16 -0.46 -26.64 19.59
CA LEU A 16 -0.89 -25.60 18.66
C LEU A 16 -1.13 -26.31 17.34
N GLU A 17 -2.38 -26.72 17.11
CA GLU A 17 -2.90 -26.90 15.77
C GLU A 17 -2.62 -25.58 15.06
N LEU A 18 -1.58 -25.58 14.23
CA LEU A 18 -1.30 -24.51 13.29
C LEU A 18 -2.55 -24.40 12.42
N LEU A 19 -3.49 -23.53 12.83
CA LEU A 19 -4.69 -23.23 12.08
C LEU A 19 -4.24 -22.91 10.65
N PRO A 20 -4.52 -23.78 9.65
CA PRO A 20 -4.01 -23.59 8.28
C PRO A 20 -4.57 -22.32 7.62
N ASN A 21 -5.46 -21.61 8.30
CA ASN A 21 -6.20 -20.46 7.79
C ASN A 21 -5.50 -19.11 8.00
N LEU A 22 -4.35 -19.04 8.68
CA LEU A 22 -3.60 -17.78 8.82
C LEU A 22 -2.72 -17.45 7.61
N ILE A 23 -2.40 -18.45 6.77
CA ILE A 23 -1.73 -18.26 5.47
C ILE A 23 -2.78 -18.30 4.34
N SER A 24 -3.94 -17.72 4.59
CA SER A 24 -4.91 -17.40 3.54
C SER A 24 -5.49 -16.02 3.81
N ALA A 25 -4.62 -15.04 4.04
CA ALA A 25 -5.00 -13.69 3.63
C ALA A 25 -5.20 -13.80 2.11
N ALA A 26 -6.45 -13.86 1.68
CA ALA A 26 -6.81 -13.91 0.26
C ALA A 26 -5.94 -12.90 -0.51
N PRO A 27 -5.43 -13.22 -1.71
CA PRO A 27 -4.49 -12.36 -2.45
C PRO A 27 -4.90 -10.87 -2.46
N ASP A 28 -6.20 -10.61 -2.51
CA ASP A 28 -6.85 -9.30 -2.41
C ASP A 28 -6.56 -8.53 -1.10
N ALA A 29 -6.51 -9.20 0.06
CA ALA A 29 -6.26 -8.56 1.35
C ALA A 29 -4.82 -8.02 1.44
N SER A 30 -3.85 -8.81 0.94
CA SER A 30 -2.44 -8.41 0.88
C SER A 30 -2.21 -7.28 -0.13
N ALA A 31 -2.85 -7.34 -1.30
CA ALA A 31 -2.77 -6.29 -2.31
C ALA A 31 -3.37 -4.95 -1.82
N ARG A 32 -4.48 -5.01 -1.09
CA ARG A 32 -5.11 -3.82 -0.48
C ARG A 32 -4.28 -3.23 0.66
N ALA A 33 -3.71 -4.08 1.53
CA ALA A 33 -2.81 -3.64 2.60
C ALA A 33 -1.56 -2.94 2.03
N TYR A 34 -0.96 -3.52 1.00
CA TYR A 34 0.18 -2.91 0.30
C TYR A 34 -0.19 -1.56 -0.33
N SER A 35 -1.34 -1.46 -0.97
CA SER A 35 -1.82 -0.22 -1.61
C SER A 35 -2.06 0.88 -0.57
N ARG A 36 -2.59 0.51 0.60
CA ARG A 36 -2.74 1.44 1.73
C ARG A 36 -1.39 1.94 2.25
N ALA A 37 -0.41 1.04 2.40
CA ALA A 37 0.94 1.42 2.81
C ALA A 37 1.60 2.36 1.80
N ALA A 38 1.44 2.12 0.50
CA ALA A 38 1.95 3.00 -0.55
C ALA A 38 1.33 4.40 -0.49
N ALA A 39 0.00 4.50 -0.37
CA ALA A 39 -0.70 5.78 -0.26
C ALA A 39 -0.25 6.58 0.97
N LEU A 40 -0.07 5.93 2.12
CA LEU A 40 0.46 6.56 3.33
C LEU A 40 1.92 7.00 3.15
N GLY A 41 2.73 6.20 2.46
CA GLY A 41 4.12 6.54 2.14
C GLY A 41 4.23 7.79 1.28
N TRP A 42 3.41 7.91 0.23
CA TRP A 42 3.35 9.10 -0.62
C TRP A 42 2.80 10.31 0.16
N ALA A 43 1.69 10.14 0.89
CA ALA A 43 1.11 11.20 1.69
C ALA A 43 2.07 11.76 2.75
N SER A 44 2.86 10.90 3.39
CA SER A 44 3.87 11.32 4.37
C SER A 44 4.93 12.24 3.76
N ARG A 45 5.28 12.06 2.48
CA ARG A 45 6.22 12.94 1.76
C ARG A 45 5.60 14.29 1.39
N LEU A 46 4.31 14.31 1.10
CA LEU A 46 3.55 15.52 0.76
C LEU A 46 3.17 16.37 1.97
N THR A 47 3.18 15.77 3.17
CA THR A 47 2.69 16.42 4.39
C THR A 47 3.79 17.23 5.06
N THR A 48 3.57 18.53 5.28
CA THR A 48 4.54 19.41 5.95
C THR A 48 4.84 18.92 7.38
N ASP A 49 3.80 18.60 8.16
CA ASP A 49 3.95 17.92 9.45
C ASP A 49 3.72 16.40 9.32
N ARG A 50 4.72 15.71 8.78
CA ARG A 50 4.70 14.24 8.61
C ARG A 50 4.59 13.43 9.90
N HIS A 51 4.74 14.06 11.08
CA HIS A 51 4.62 13.39 12.37
C HIS A 51 3.20 13.52 12.96
N ASP A 52 2.36 14.39 12.41
CA ASP A 52 0.93 14.41 12.70
C ASP A 52 0.22 13.31 11.88
N PRO A 53 -0.22 12.21 12.51
CA PRO A 53 -0.89 11.13 11.79
C PRO A 53 -2.21 11.57 11.15
N LEU A 54 -2.90 12.59 11.70
CA LEU A 54 -4.14 13.09 11.13
C LEU A 54 -3.89 13.91 9.85
N ALA A 55 -2.81 14.67 9.81
CA ALA A 55 -2.38 15.39 8.61
C ALA A 55 -2.01 14.41 7.48
N VAL A 56 -1.19 13.39 7.81
CA VAL A 56 -0.83 12.34 6.84
C VAL A 56 -2.06 11.58 6.33
N LEU A 57 -3.00 11.21 7.21
CA LEU A 57 -4.22 10.54 6.81
C LEU A 57 -5.11 11.41 5.91
N ARG A 58 -5.20 12.72 6.18
CA ARG A 58 -5.95 13.66 5.35
C ARG A 58 -5.37 13.75 3.94
N ASN A 59 -4.05 13.82 3.82
CA ASN A 59 -3.37 13.82 2.53
C ASN A 59 -3.42 12.47 1.82
N ALA A 60 -3.50 11.37 2.57
CA ALA A 60 -3.63 10.01 2.01
C ALA A 60 -5.04 9.73 1.48
N GLN A 61 -6.08 10.34 2.03
CA GLN A 61 -7.47 10.01 1.74
C GLN A 61 -7.81 10.07 0.23
N PRO A 62 -7.49 11.15 -0.52
CA PRO A 62 -7.77 11.21 -1.96
C PRO A 62 -7.03 10.13 -2.75
N VAL A 63 -5.81 9.79 -2.33
CA VAL A 63 -4.99 8.75 -2.95
C VAL A 63 -5.57 7.36 -2.70
N LEU A 64 -6.05 7.12 -1.48
CA LEU A 64 -6.73 5.87 -1.11
C LEU A 64 -8.01 5.69 -1.92
N GLU A 65 -8.82 6.72 -2.07
CA GLU A 65 -10.04 6.70 -2.90
C GLU A 65 -9.70 6.35 -4.35
N PHE A 66 -8.65 6.96 -4.92
CA PHE A 66 -8.18 6.64 -6.26
C PHE A 66 -7.75 5.18 -6.42
N LEU A 67 -7.02 4.62 -5.45
CA LEU A 67 -6.60 3.21 -5.48
C LEU A 67 -7.77 2.25 -5.26
N GLN A 68 -8.73 2.61 -4.40
CA GLN A 68 -9.91 1.80 -4.10
C GLN A 68 -10.90 1.73 -5.26
N ALA A 69 -10.87 2.70 -6.18
CA ALA A 69 -11.64 2.66 -7.42
C ALA A 69 -11.15 1.60 -8.42
N ALA A 70 -10.09 0.85 -8.10
CA ALA A 70 -9.60 -0.23 -8.94
C ALA A 70 -10.65 -1.34 -9.12
N THR A 71 -10.89 -1.76 -10.36
CA THR A 71 -11.87 -2.84 -10.68
C THR A 71 -11.25 -4.22 -10.81
N SER A 72 -9.91 -4.31 -10.81
CA SER A 72 -9.14 -5.55 -10.91
C SER A 72 -7.74 -5.36 -10.32
N ASP A 73 -7.02 -6.46 -10.11
CA ASP A 73 -5.62 -6.41 -9.67
C ASP A 73 -4.69 -5.75 -10.68
N ALA A 74 -4.93 -5.98 -11.98
CA ALA A 74 -4.17 -5.33 -13.05
C ALA A 74 -4.38 -3.81 -13.05
N ASP A 75 -5.63 -3.37 -12.88
CA ASP A 75 -5.96 -1.94 -12.72
C ASP A 75 -5.29 -1.35 -11.47
N LEU A 76 -5.38 -2.04 -10.34
CA LEU A 76 -4.74 -1.61 -9.10
C LEU A 76 -3.21 -1.50 -9.25
N GLN A 77 -2.57 -2.44 -9.97
CA GLN A 77 -1.14 -2.38 -10.28
C GLN A 77 -0.79 -1.14 -11.13
N LEU A 78 -1.57 -0.84 -12.17
CA LEU A 78 -1.37 0.33 -13.03
C LEU A 78 -1.54 1.63 -12.24
N ARG A 79 -2.58 1.74 -11.41
CA ARG A 79 -2.80 2.88 -10.52
C ARG A 79 -1.65 3.08 -9.53
N ARG A 80 -1.13 2.00 -8.95
CA ARG A 80 0.05 2.07 -8.08
C ARG A 80 1.30 2.51 -8.84
N MET A 81 1.51 2.00 -10.05
CA MET A 81 2.65 2.39 -10.87
C MET A 81 2.62 3.89 -11.21
N ALA A 82 1.45 4.42 -11.58
CA ALA A 82 1.25 5.86 -11.76
C ALA A 82 1.55 6.65 -10.47
N GLY A 83 1.11 6.15 -9.31
CA GLY A 83 1.41 6.73 -8.00
C GLY A 83 2.90 6.77 -7.68
N SER A 84 3.62 5.68 -7.93
CA SER A 84 5.07 5.62 -7.75
C SER A 84 5.81 6.58 -8.67
N LEU A 85 5.39 6.67 -9.94
CA LEU A 85 5.98 7.61 -10.89
C LEU A 85 5.73 9.07 -10.48
N GLN A 86 4.51 9.41 -10.06
CA GLN A 86 4.22 10.76 -9.58
C GLN A 86 5.03 11.10 -8.33
N SER A 87 5.14 10.16 -7.38
CA SER A 87 5.95 10.37 -6.18
C SER A 87 7.43 10.53 -6.50
N ALA A 88 7.94 9.91 -7.56
CA ALA A 88 9.30 10.11 -8.02
C ALA A 88 9.47 11.48 -8.72
N ASN A 89 8.48 11.94 -9.48
CA ASN A 89 8.48 13.27 -10.08
C ASN A 89 8.43 14.40 -9.02
N ASP A 90 7.80 14.12 -7.88
CA ASP A 90 7.67 15.06 -6.76
C ASP A 90 8.80 14.91 -5.71
N ASP A 91 9.81 14.05 -5.90
CA ASP A 91 10.80 13.72 -4.86
C ASP A 91 11.66 14.92 -4.42
N GLU A 92 11.90 15.88 -5.32
CA GLU A 92 12.64 17.12 -5.02
C GLU A 92 11.73 18.30 -4.63
N ARG A 93 10.40 18.08 -4.62
CA ARG A 93 9.42 19.13 -4.33
C ARG A 93 9.24 19.29 -2.82
N GLU A 94 9.13 20.53 -2.36
CA GLU A 94 8.76 20.78 -0.97
C GLU A 94 7.35 20.23 -0.68
N PRO A 95 7.12 19.67 0.53
CA PRO A 95 5.79 19.26 0.95
C PRO A 95 4.80 20.43 0.87
N ASP A 96 3.65 20.22 0.22
CA ASP A 96 2.66 21.27 -0.07
C ASP A 96 1.26 20.99 0.52
N ASP A 97 1.10 19.91 1.31
CA ASP A 97 -0.16 19.49 1.92
C ASP A 97 -1.32 19.33 0.91
N ASP A 98 -1.01 19.04 -0.36
CA ASP A 98 -1.97 18.92 -1.44
C ASP A 98 -2.16 17.47 -1.90
N GLY A 99 -2.73 16.64 -1.02
CA GLY A 99 -3.06 15.25 -1.33
C GLY A 99 -4.03 15.10 -2.52
N ALA A 100 -4.95 16.06 -2.72
CA ALA A 100 -5.90 16.05 -3.82
C ALA A 100 -5.22 16.35 -5.16
N GLY A 101 -4.33 17.36 -5.21
CA GLY A 101 -3.53 17.66 -6.38
C GLY A 101 -2.59 16.53 -6.74
N PHE A 102 -1.98 15.86 -5.75
CA PHE A 102 -1.21 14.64 -6.01
C PHE A 102 -2.08 13.55 -6.66
N ALA A 103 -3.25 13.24 -6.10
CA ALA A 103 -4.15 12.23 -6.66
C ALA A 103 -4.59 12.56 -8.10
N LEU A 104 -4.83 13.84 -8.41
CA LEU A 104 -5.13 14.30 -9.76
C LEU A 104 -3.96 14.05 -10.73
N ARG A 105 -2.73 14.39 -10.33
CA ARG A 105 -1.53 14.15 -11.16
C ARG A 105 -1.30 12.66 -11.39
N VAL A 106 -1.52 11.82 -10.37
CA VAL A 106 -1.51 10.36 -10.50
C VAL A 106 -2.57 9.88 -11.49
N ALA A 107 -3.80 10.40 -11.41
CA ALA A 107 -4.88 10.03 -12.33
C ALA A 107 -4.54 10.39 -13.78
N VAL A 108 -3.88 11.52 -14.02
CA VAL A 108 -3.40 11.91 -15.36
C VAL A 108 -2.35 10.93 -15.89
N LEU A 109 -1.35 10.55 -15.08
CA LEU A 109 -0.35 9.55 -15.46
C LEU A 109 -1.00 8.19 -15.75
N TYR A 110 -1.94 7.77 -14.90
CA TYR A 110 -2.69 6.54 -15.11
C TYR A 110 -3.50 6.55 -16.42
N GLY A 111 -4.18 7.66 -16.73
CA GLY A 111 -4.88 7.84 -18.02
C GLY A 111 -3.93 7.70 -19.22
N ALA A 112 -2.75 8.33 -19.14
CA ALA A 112 -1.71 8.21 -20.17
C ALA A 112 -1.19 6.77 -20.33
N MET A 113 -1.07 6.01 -19.24
CA MET A 113 -0.62 4.60 -19.27
C MET A 113 -1.66 3.65 -19.85
N THR A 114 -2.94 3.95 -19.67
CA THR A 114 -4.05 3.07 -20.04
C THR A 114 -4.72 3.45 -21.35
N GLY A 115 -4.43 4.64 -21.88
CA GLY A 115 -5.14 5.20 -23.03
C GLY A 115 -6.58 5.62 -22.70
N ALA A 116 -6.95 5.67 -21.41
CA ALA A 116 -8.22 6.23 -20.97
C ALA A 116 -8.12 7.76 -21.03
N ALA A 117 -8.83 8.36 -21.99
CA ALA A 117 -8.98 9.80 -22.17
C ALA A 117 -10.34 10.26 -21.61
#